data_AF-A0A2V3A7M8-F1
#
_entry.id   AF-A0A2V3A7M8-F1
#
_cell.length_a   1.000
_cell.length_b   1.000
_cell.length_c   1.000
_cell.angle_alpha   90.00
_cell.angle_beta   90.00
_cell.angle_gamma   90.00
#
_symmetry.space_group_name_H-M   'P 1'
#
loop_
_entity.id
_entity.type
_entity.pdbx_description
1 polymer ?
#
loop_
_entity_poly.entity_id
_entity_poly.type
_entity_poly.pdbx_seq_one_letter_code
_entity_poly.pdbx_strand_id
1 'polypeptide(L)' 'MRQIIALGGGGLYEARESLIRSVYLDQSRKPNPKICYVPTATGDSDICIKWFYDFFEKHNASLHIYHYLNRLQEI' A
#
# COMPACT_ATOMS: atom_id res chain seq x y z
N MET A 1 -9.06 -6.11 15.05
CA MET A 1 -10.32 -5.63 14.43
C MET A 1 -10.03 -5.52 12.94
N ARG A 2 -10.92 -5.97 12.06
CA ARG A 2 -10.72 -5.83 10.61
C ARG A 2 -11.44 -4.56 10.19
N GLN A 3 -10.73 -3.63 9.56
CA GLN A 3 -11.27 -2.36 9.09
C GLN A 3 -11.29 -2.36 7.56
N ILE A 4 -12.33 -1.77 6.98
CA ILE A 4 -12.39 -1.41 5.56
C ILE A 4 -12.43 0.10 5.52
N ILE A 5 -11.41 0.71 4.94
CA ILE A 5 -11.27 2.17 4.87
C ILE A 5 -11.36 2.57 3.41
N ALA A 6 -12.40 3.31 3.05
CA ALA A 6 -12.58 3.87 1.71
C ALA A 6 -11.94 5.26 1.65
N LEU A 7 -11.11 5.50 0.63
CA LEU A 7 -10.47 6.79 0.38
C LEU A 7 -11.04 7.37 -0.92
N GLY A 8 -11.52 8.62 -0.89
CA GLY A 8 -12.23 9.25 -2.01
C GLY A 8 -11.37 9.73 -3.18
N GLY A 9 -10.04 9.55 -3.13
CA GLY A 9 -9.08 10.07 -4.11
C GLY A 9 -7.75 10.45 -3.46
N GLY A 10 -6.76 10.88 -4.25
CA GLY A 10 -5.46 11.40 -3.76
C GLY A 10 -4.45 10.37 -3.23
N GLY A 11 -4.92 9.20 -2.79
CA GLY A 11 -4.08 8.04 -2.43
C GLY A 11 -2.96 8.36 -1.43
N LEU A 12 -1.83 7.67 -1.55
CA LEU A 12 -0.63 7.93 -0.75
C LEU A 12 0.01 9.31 -1.03
N TYR A 13 -0.23 9.89 -2.20
CA TYR A 13 0.46 11.09 -2.69
C TYR A 13 -0.06 12.38 -2.06
N GLU A 14 -1.37 12.46 -1.80
CA GLU A 14 -2.00 13.67 -1.24
C GLU A 14 -2.21 13.61 0.28
N ALA A 15 -1.94 12.47 0.89
CA ALA A 15 -2.25 12.27 2.30
C ALA A 15 -1.15 12.86 3.21
N ARG A 16 -1.58 13.57 4.25
CA ARG A 16 -0.68 14.02 5.32
C ARG A 16 -0.15 12.81 6.08
N GLU A 17 1.13 12.82 6.45
CA GLU A 17 1.79 11.72 7.16
C GLU A 17 0.99 11.22 8.38
N SER A 18 0.39 12.14 9.13
CA SER A 18 -0.47 11.85 10.30
C SER A 18 -1.77 11.10 9.95
N LEU A 19 -2.34 11.34 8.77
CA LEU A 19 -3.55 10.66 8.29
C LEU A 19 -3.20 9.24 7.81
N ILE A 20 -2.07 9.10 7.12
CA ILE A 20 -1.62 7.83 6.51
C ILE A 20 -1.36 6.77 7.60
N ARG A 21 -0.69 7.13 8.70
CA ARG A 21 -0.38 6.17 9.77
C ARG A 21 -1.65 5.52 10.35
N SER A 22 -2.67 6.35 10.58
CA SER A 22 -3.98 5.90 11.07
C SER A 22 -4.72 5.03 10.06
N VAL A 23 -4.49 5.20 8.76
CA VAL A 23 -5.19 4.46 7.70
C VAL A 23 -4.50 3.12 7.39
N TYR A 24 -3.16 3.04 7.44
CA TYR A 24 -2.43 1.87 6.97
C TYR A 24 -1.71 1.08 8.08
N LEU A 25 -0.95 1.75 8.96
CA LEU A 25 -0.07 1.07 9.92
C LEU A 25 -0.82 0.62 11.18
N ASP A 26 -1.60 1.52 11.78
CA ASP A 26 -2.24 1.28 13.07
C ASP A 26 -3.43 0.29 12.98
N GLN A 27 -3.74 -0.18 11.78
CA GLN A 27 -4.75 -1.21 11.50
C GLN A 27 -4.32 -2.62 11.89
N SER A 28 -3.02 -2.82 12.11
CA SER A 28 -2.45 -4.07 12.57
C SER A 28 -2.04 -3.95 14.03
N ARG A 29 -2.34 -4.99 14.83
CA ARG A 29 -1.82 -5.13 16.20
C ARG A 29 -0.43 -5.79 16.24
N LYS A 30 0.11 -6.18 15.09
CA LYS A 30 1.43 -6.83 15.02
C LYS A 30 2.53 -5.75 15.02
N PRO A 31 3.64 -5.98 15.73
CA PRO A 31 4.77 -5.04 15.77
C PRO A 31 5.47 -4.88 14.41
N ASN A 32 5.34 -5.86 13.52
CA ASN A 32 5.78 -5.81 12.13
C ASN A 32 4.60 -6.19 11.21
N PRO A 33 3.74 -5.23 10.82
CA PRO A 33 2.64 -5.49 9.90
C PRO A 33 3.14 -5.93 8.53
N LYS A 34 2.38 -6.83 7.89
CA LYS A 34 2.57 -7.15 6.47
C LYS A 34 1.65 -6.25 5.66
N ILE A 35 2.22 -5.52 4.71
CA ILE A 35 1.50 -4.61 3.83
C ILE A 35 1.60 -5.15 2.41
N CYS A 36 0.44 -5.39 1.79
CA CYS A 36 0.34 -5.82 0.41
C CYS A 36 -0.24 -4.68 -0.42
N TYR A 37 0.52 -4.21 -1.41
CA TYR A 37 0.05 -3.22 -2.38
C TYR A 37 -0.31 -3.90 -3.70
N VAL A 38 -1.47 -3.55 -4.24
CA VAL A 38 -2.01 -4.08 -5.49
C VAL A 38 -2.10 -2.90 -6.49
N PRO A 39 -1.04 -2.64 -7.28
CA PRO A 39 -0.94 -1.46 -8.14
C PRO A 39 -1.71 -1.59 -9.47
N THR A 40 -2.59 -2.58 -9.61
CA THR A 40 -3.32 -2.87 -10.85
C THR A 40 -4.14 -1.69 -11.35
N ALA A 41 -4.70 -0.87 -10.46
CA ALA A 41 -5.45 0.33 -10.82
C ALA A 41 -4.58 1.40 -11.53
N THR A 42 -3.27 1.39 -11.33
CA THR A 42 -2.32 2.27 -12.01
C THR A 42 -1.58 1.58 -13.16
N GLY A 43 -1.97 0.36 -13.52
CA GLY A 43 -1.29 -0.44 -14.53
C GLY A 43 0.09 -0.92 -14.09
N ASP A 44 0.28 -1.21 -12.79
CA ASP A 44 1.56 -1.62 -12.20
C ASP A 44 2.69 -0.58 -12.43
N SER A 45 2.34 0.71 -12.37
CA SER A 45 3.30 1.81 -12.57
C SER A 45 4.50 1.75 -11.60
N ASP A 46 5.71 1.75 -12.16
CA ASP A 46 6.97 1.80 -11.41
C ASP A 46 7.05 3.00 -10.46
N ILE A 47 6.50 4.15 -10.87
CA ILE A 47 6.50 5.37 -10.06
C ILE A 47 5.64 5.16 -8.81
N CYS A 48 4.44 4.58 -8.96
CA CYS A 48 3.56 4.30 -7.83
C CYS A 48 4.14 3.24 -6.89
N ILE A 49 4.79 2.20 -7.45
CA ILE A 49 5.50 1.19 -6.67
C ILE A 49 6.66 1.81 -5.89
N LYS A 50 7.44 2.69 -6.53
CA LYS A 50 8.51 3.42 -5.85
C LYS A 50 7.97 4.24 -4.68
N TRP A 51 6.89 5.00 -4.88
CA TRP A 51 6.28 5.78 -3.81
C TRP A 51 5.81 4.91 -2.64
N PHE A 52 5.25 3.73 -2.92
CA PHE A 52 4.88 2.78 -1.88
C PHE A 52 6.11 2.38 -1.04
N TYR A 53 7.24 2.02 -1.68
CA TYR A 53 8.45 1.68 -0.94
C TYR A 53 9.06 2.87 -0.20
N ASP A 54 9.24 4.01 -0.86
CA ASP A 54 9.78 5.24 -0.26
C ASP A 54 9.03 5.65 1.01
N PHE A 55 7.72 5.41 1.02
CA PHE A 55 6.86 5.72 2.15
C PHE A 55 6.99 4.68 3.27
N PHE A 56 6.85 3.40 2.95
CA PHE A 56 6.76 2.37 4.00
C PHE A 56 8.12 1.83 4.47
N GLU A 57 9.22 2.00 3.73
CA GLU A 57 10.54 1.48 4.14
C GLU A 57 11.05 2.12 5.44
N LYS A 58 10.61 3.36 5.71
CA LYS A 58 10.96 4.10 6.93
C LYS A 58 10.22 3.59 8.16
N HIS A 59 9.31 2.62 7.99
CA HIS A 59 8.51 2.03 9.03
C HIS A 59 8.87 0.55 9.21
N ASN A 60 8.71 0.03 10.43
CA ASN A 60 8.97 -1.38 10.72
C ASN A 60 7.85 -2.27 10.17
N ALA A 61 7.84 -2.51 8.86
CA ALA A 61 6.83 -3.27 8.13
C ALA A 61 7.46 -4.21 7.10
N SER A 62 6.79 -5.32 6.79
CA SER A 62 7.14 -6.22 5.71
C SER A 62 6.29 -5.89 4.48
N LEU A 63 6.95 -5.55 3.37
CA LEU A 63 6.32 -4.97 2.19
C LEU A 63 6.24 -6.01 1.07
N HIS A 64 5.08 -6.10 0.41
CA HIS A 64 4.86 -6.97 -0.73
C HIS A 64 4.07 -6.24 -1.82
N ILE A 65 4.49 -6.40 -3.07
CA ILE A 65 3.71 -6.00 -4.25
C ILE A 65 3.05 -7.23 -4.83
N TYR A 66 1.77 -7.13 -5.17
CA TYR A 66 1.05 -8.17 -5.88
C TYR A 66 0.72 -7.71 -7.31
N HIS A 67 1.51 -8.19 -8.26
CA HIS A 67 1.37 -7.91 -9.70
C HIS A 67 0.26 -8.77 -10.33
N TYR A 68 -0.99 -8.37 -10.14
CA TYR A 68 -2.12 -9.13 -10.67
C TYR A 68 -2.16 -9.14 -12.21
N LEU A 69 -1.73 -8.07 -12.87
CA LEU A 69 -1.75 -7.98 -14.34
C LEU A 69 -0.84 -9.03 -14.99
N ASN A 70 0.35 -9.25 -14.44
CA ASN A 70 1.30 -10.24 -14.97
C ASN A 70 0.73 -11.67 -14.90
N ARG A 71 -0.07 -11.97 -13.87
CA ARG A 71 -0.75 -13.27 -13.72
C ARG A 71 -1.83 -13.53 -14.76
N LEU A 72 -2.42 -12.49 -15.35
CA LEU A 72 -3.43 -12.63 -16.41
C LEU A 72 -2.81 -12.89 -17.78
N GLN A 73 -1.54 -12.53 -17.99
CA GLN A 73 -0.83 -12.77 -19.25
C GLN A 73 -0.31 -14.21 -19.37
N GLU A 74 -0.27 -14.95 -18.27
CA GLU A 74 0.16 -16.35 -18.20
C GLU A 74 -0.98 -17.36 -18.42
N ILE A 75 -2.20 -16.89 -18.68
CA ILE A 75 -3.41 -17.69 -18.96
C ILE A 75 -3.75 -17.59 -20.44
#